data_AF-A0A954K298-F1
#
_entry.id   AF-A0A954K298-F1
#
_cell.length_a   1.000
_cell.length_b   1.000
_cell.length_c   1.000
_cell.angle_alpha   90.00
_cell.angle_beta   90.00
_cell.angle_gamma   90.00
#
_symmetry.space_group_name_H-M   'P 1'
#
loop_
_entity.id
_entity.type
_entity.pdbx_description
1 polymer ?
#
loop_
_entity_poly.entity_id
_entity_poly.type
_entity_poly.pdbx_seq_one_letter_code
_entity_poly.pdbx_strand_id
1 'polypeptide(L)'
;MRHHLFQRTTFVLVAVLSTVIFSAVVQAQTEQEVTAARLKGVEFLKSQQKEDGSWEFEGHPVGITALCTMALLENGVPVNDPLIQKGHQFVLKEAEQLKSTYDLALAILLLSRIGDREDKVLIRRFAARLIAGQSTSGGWSYTCPLAAASTLNNPRARPKLGTTPGDNSCTQFAVLGLWTASRSNINIDESMIGVARRFVETQNEDGGWPYAMPKDDKAEPSRNSMTLAGLFCLTVARATKIRSLQAEQEKDGEKRSAENKEGETLVSDPIFAKGLEMAGKYAAGINASSARYFLWSTERVGVLLGLEKLGDTDWFSKGASALIKTQKEDGSWEDSRGKLAETSFAILFLRKANLGSDISRMLNGEPEKKFQIYTQDKKPQFEKLEDAVAAAKAGDLIRVNGDGPFPVPHIEIDKDLSIEAGFGYSPVFVYARGRNNLGLRARPERDPNVRHILRVSKGTLALEGIAFEFDPPEVGKDVSWAAIVVNGGNLKMLNCSISEQNNKGMAAVQFLKPTDSSITNCFFVGGR
;
A
#
# COMPACT_ATOMS: atom_id res chain seq x y z
N MET A 1 19.55 55.90 -77.13
CA MET A 1 20.73 55.23 -76.53
C MET A 1 20.62 55.43 -75.02
N ARG A 2 19.98 54.50 -74.31
CA ARG A 2 20.53 53.29 -73.67
C ARG A 2 21.48 53.59 -72.49
N HIS A 3 21.05 53.13 -71.32
CA HIS A 3 21.83 52.74 -70.12
C HIS A 3 22.38 53.89 -69.22
N HIS A 4 22.35 53.87 -67.88
CA HIS A 4 22.19 52.82 -66.87
C HIS A 4 21.79 53.40 -65.48
N LEU A 5 21.12 52.55 -64.68
CA LEU A 5 21.12 52.40 -63.21
C LEU A 5 20.71 53.57 -62.27
N PHE A 6 19.52 53.45 -61.67
CA PHE A 6 19.23 53.93 -60.32
C PHE A 6 18.99 52.74 -59.37
N GLN A 7 19.67 52.75 -58.23
CA GLN A 7 19.68 51.72 -57.19
C GLN A 7 18.31 51.62 -56.49
N ARG A 8 17.86 50.39 -56.23
CA ARG A 8 16.70 50.07 -55.38
C ARG A 8 17.17 49.86 -53.94
N THR A 9 16.66 50.65 -53.01
CA THR A 9 16.76 50.44 -51.55
C THR A 9 15.65 49.49 -51.11
N THR A 10 16.04 48.35 -50.53
CA THR A 10 15.14 47.32 -49.98
C THR A 10 14.88 47.63 -48.50
N PHE A 11 13.61 47.85 -48.12
CA PHE A 11 13.17 47.92 -46.73
C PHE A 11 13.10 46.49 -46.15
N VAL A 12 13.84 46.22 -45.07
CA VAL A 12 13.74 44.99 -44.28
C VAL A 12 12.76 45.23 -43.12
N LEU A 13 11.64 44.51 -43.15
CA LEU A 13 10.63 44.49 -42.09
C LEU A 13 11.09 43.51 -41.00
N VAL A 14 11.44 43.99 -39.81
CA VAL A 14 11.78 43.14 -38.66
C VAL A 14 10.48 42.70 -37.97
N ALA A 15 10.12 41.42 -38.14
CA ALA A 15 9.03 40.80 -37.41
C ALA A 15 9.51 40.40 -36.01
N VAL A 16 8.94 41.00 -34.98
CA VAL A 16 9.14 40.61 -33.58
C VAL A 16 8.34 39.33 -33.33
N LEU A 17 9.02 38.18 -33.34
CA LEU A 17 8.45 36.92 -32.87
C LEU A 17 8.43 36.94 -31.33
N SER A 18 7.26 37.20 -30.76
CA SER A 18 6.97 36.91 -29.36
C SER A 18 6.92 35.40 -29.16
N THR A 19 8.01 34.82 -28.66
CA THR A 19 8.08 33.43 -28.19
C THR A 19 7.17 33.27 -26.97
N VAL A 20 5.98 32.73 -27.19
CA VAL A 20 5.15 32.17 -26.11
C VAL A 20 5.87 30.93 -25.60
N ILE A 21 6.50 31.05 -24.43
CA ILE A 21 7.02 29.91 -23.69
C ILE A 21 5.79 29.15 -23.16
N PHE A 22 5.33 28.14 -23.90
CA PHE A 22 4.45 27.14 -23.33
C PHE A 22 5.26 26.37 -22.29
N SER A 23 5.08 26.71 -21.01
CA SER A 23 5.39 25.77 -19.94
C SER A 23 4.54 24.53 -20.20
N ALA A 24 5.17 23.45 -20.63
CA ALA A 24 4.53 22.15 -20.68
C ALA A 24 4.13 21.80 -19.25
N VAL A 25 2.88 22.08 -18.90
CA VAL A 25 2.25 21.45 -17.74
C VAL A 25 2.32 19.97 -18.05
N VAL A 26 3.15 19.22 -17.32
CA VAL A 26 3.15 17.77 -17.38
C VAL A 26 1.73 17.37 -17.02
N GLN A 27 0.95 16.99 -18.04
CA GLN A 27 -0.40 16.50 -17.82
C GLN A 27 -0.25 15.22 -16.99
N ALA A 28 -0.84 15.23 -15.79
CA ALA A 28 -0.87 14.04 -14.95
C ALA A 28 -1.44 12.87 -15.77
N GLN A 29 -0.78 11.71 -15.69
CA GLN A 29 -1.24 10.51 -16.40
C GLN A 29 -2.67 10.21 -15.96
N THR A 30 -3.52 9.84 -16.91
CA THR A 30 -4.88 9.45 -16.59
C THR A 30 -4.87 8.16 -15.77
N GLU A 31 -5.86 8.00 -14.89
CA GLU A 31 -6.05 6.76 -14.12
C GLU A 31 -6.17 5.52 -15.03
N GLN A 32 -6.72 5.71 -16.23
CA GLN A 32 -6.80 4.69 -17.27
C GLN A 32 -5.41 4.26 -17.77
N GLU A 33 -4.49 5.18 -18.05
CA GLU A 33 -3.14 4.85 -18.51
C GLU A 33 -2.34 4.10 -17.43
N VAL A 34 -2.44 4.56 -16.18
CA VAL A 34 -1.83 3.90 -15.02
C VAL A 34 -2.38 2.47 -14.87
N THR A 35 -3.70 2.32 -14.97
CA THR A 35 -4.35 1.01 -14.87
C THR A 35 -3.95 0.09 -16.02
N ALA A 36 -3.94 0.59 -17.26
CA ALA A 36 -3.56 -0.19 -18.43
C ALA A 36 -2.11 -0.69 -18.34
N ALA A 37 -1.16 0.19 -17.96
CA ALA A 37 0.23 -0.20 -17.77
C ALA A 37 0.38 -1.25 -16.66
N ARG A 38 -0.31 -1.05 -15.53
CA ARG A 38 -0.32 -2.00 -14.42
C ARG A 38 -0.83 -3.38 -14.83
N LEU A 39 -1.97 -3.44 -15.55
CA LEU A 39 -2.56 -4.70 -16.00
C LEU A 39 -1.66 -5.44 -17.00
N LYS A 40 -0.97 -4.74 -17.90
CA LYS A 40 0.02 -5.36 -18.78
C LYS A 40 1.17 -6.02 -18.00
N GLY A 41 1.67 -5.37 -16.95
CA GLY A 41 2.69 -5.95 -16.07
C GLY A 41 2.20 -7.16 -15.29
N VAL A 42 0.92 -7.16 -14.87
CA VAL A 42 0.26 -8.33 -14.26
C VAL A 42 0.24 -9.51 -15.22
N GLU A 43 -0.20 -9.31 -16.46
CA GLU A 43 -0.24 -10.39 -17.47
C GLU A 43 1.15 -10.91 -17.82
N PHE A 44 2.16 -10.03 -17.88
CA PHE A 44 3.55 -10.45 -18.00
C PHE A 44 3.93 -11.42 -16.87
N LEU A 45 3.78 -11.02 -15.59
CA LEU A 45 4.16 -11.90 -14.48
C LEU A 45 3.41 -13.23 -14.49
N LYS A 46 2.11 -13.23 -14.82
CA LYS A 46 1.33 -14.46 -14.96
C LYS A 46 1.91 -15.40 -16.01
N SER A 47 2.33 -14.86 -17.16
CA SER A 47 2.92 -15.64 -18.25
C SER A 47 4.28 -16.26 -17.92
N GLN A 48 4.97 -15.79 -16.88
CA GLN A 48 6.31 -16.23 -16.51
C GLN A 48 6.33 -17.31 -15.42
N GLN A 49 5.18 -17.68 -14.83
CA GLN A 49 5.15 -18.74 -13.81
C GLN A 49 5.44 -20.11 -14.44
N LYS A 50 6.33 -20.88 -13.83
CA LYS A 50 6.61 -22.27 -14.21
C LYS A 50 5.52 -23.22 -13.72
N GLU A 51 5.50 -24.43 -14.27
CA GLU A 51 4.51 -25.46 -13.91
C GLU A 51 4.50 -25.78 -12.41
N ASP A 52 5.67 -25.73 -11.77
CA ASP A 52 5.88 -25.98 -10.34
C ASP A 52 5.50 -24.79 -9.43
N GLY A 53 5.01 -23.69 -10.01
CA GLY A 53 4.60 -22.49 -9.30
C GLY A 53 5.67 -21.43 -9.11
N SER A 54 6.92 -21.73 -9.46
CA SER A 54 8.05 -20.81 -9.28
C SER A 54 8.18 -19.77 -10.38
N TRP A 55 8.92 -18.71 -10.09
CA TRP A 55 9.53 -17.84 -11.09
C TRP A 55 11.05 -18.03 -11.07
N GLU A 56 11.69 -17.95 -12.24
CA GLU A 56 13.12 -18.22 -12.35
C GLU A 56 13.98 -17.02 -11.98
N PHE A 57 14.81 -17.19 -10.94
CA PHE A 57 15.82 -16.21 -10.57
C PHE A 57 17.00 -16.90 -9.89
N GLU A 58 18.20 -16.66 -10.39
CA GLU A 58 19.41 -17.30 -9.90
C GLU A 58 19.68 -16.94 -8.43
N GLY A 59 19.92 -17.94 -7.59
CA GLY A 59 20.26 -17.79 -6.17
C GLY A 59 19.11 -17.40 -5.23
N HIS A 60 17.96 -16.96 -5.75
CA HIS A 60 16.82 -16.48 -4.95
C HIS A 60 15.45 -17.02 -5.43
N PRO A 61 15.28 -18.34 -5.65
CA PRO A 61 14.04 -18.90 -6.20
C PRO A 61 12.83 -18.67 -5.28
N VAL A 62 13.01 -18.71 -3.96
CA VAL A 62 11.94 -18.43 -3.00
C VAL A 62 11.64 -16.94 -2.95
N GLY A 63 12.67 -16.09 -2.87
CA GLY A 63 12.51 -14.64 -2.84
C GLY A 63 11.75 -14.11 -4.06
N ILE A 64 12.15 -14.51 -5.28
CA ILE A 64 11.47 -14.04 -6.49
C ILE A 64 10.03 -14.56 -6.58
N THR A 65 9.81 -15.83 -6.23
CA THR A 65 8.47 -16.44 -6.27
C THR A 65 7.54 -15.75 -5.29
N ALA A 66 8.04 -15.46 -4.08
CA ALA A 66 7.29 -14.70 -3.08
C ALA A 66 6.97 -13.28 -3.56
N LEU A 67 7.93 -12.58 -4.16
CA LEU A 67 7.74 -11.23 -4.69
C LEU A 67 6.72 -11.19 -5.83
N CYS A 68 6.83 -12.07 -6.83
CA CYS A 68 5.90 -12.14 -7.95
C CYS A 68 4.48 -12.48 -7.48
N THR A 69 4.34 -13.48 -6.61
CA THR A 69 3.05 -13.90 -6.06
C THR A 69 2.40 -12.77 -5.26
N MET A 70 3.17 -12.10 -4.39
CA MET A 70 2.70 -10.94 -3.64
C MET A 70 2.31 -9.78 -4.57
N ALA A 71 3.11 -9.49 -5.59
CA ALA A 71 2.80 -8.42 -6.53
C ALA A 71 1.48 -8.68 -7.27
N LEU A 72 1.20 -9.93 -7.63
CA LEU A 72 -0.08 -10.34 -8.24
C LEU A 72 -1.26 -10.23 -7.26
N LEU A 73 -1.08 -10.67 -6.01
CA LEU A 73 -2.08 -10.51 -4.94
C LEU A 73 -2.46 -9.04 -4.72
N GLU A 74 -1.47 -8.15 -4.55
CA GLU A 74 -1.72 -6.71 -4.36
C GLU A 74 -2.42 -6.06 -5.56
N ASN A 75 -2.23 -6.64 -6.74
CA ASN A 75 -2.83 -6.18 -7.99
C ASN A 75 -4.19 -6.80 -8.31
N GLY A 76 -4.75 -7.59 -7.38
CA GLY A 76 -6.12 -8.10 -7.47
C GLY A 76 -6.24 -9.51 -8.02
N VAL A 77 -5.17 -10.31 -8.05
CA VAL A 77 -5.32 -11.75 -8.28
C VAL A 77 -5.82 -12.41 -6.97
N PRO A 78 -6.92 -13.19 -6.99
CA PRO A 78 -7.48 -13.78 -5.78
C PRO A 78 -6.53 -14.73 -5.05
N VAL A 79 -6.63 -14.77 -3.72
CA VAL A 79 -5.84 -15.69 -2.89
C VAL A 79 -6.07 -17.15 -3.28
N ASN A 80 -7.29 -17.52 -3.68
CA ASN A 80 -7.65 -18.87 -4.10
C ASN A 80 -7.39 -19.16 -5.59
N ASP A 81 -6.83 -18.21 -6.34
CA ASP A 81 -6.44 -18.43 -7.73
C ASP A 81 -5.35 -19.52 -7.80
N PRO A 82 -5.45 -20.52 -8.71
CA PRO A 82 -4.44 -21.58 -8.84
C PRO A 82 -3.02 -21.05 -8.99
N LEU A 83 -2.83 -19.90 -9.63
CA LEU A 83 -1.52 -19.27 -9.80
C LEU A 83 -0.93 -18.83 -8.46
N ILE A 84 -1.75 -18.22 -7.61
CA ILE A 84 -1.33 -17.79 -6.26
C ILE A 84 -1.04 -19.00 -5.38
N GLN A 85 -1.93 -20.00 -5.43
CA GLN A 85 -1.80 -21.23 -4.65
C GLN A 85 -0.53 -22.01 -5.01
N LYS A 86 -0.17 -22.06 -6.29
CA LYS A 86 1.10 -22.69 -6.72
C LYS A 86 2.32 -21.94 -6.21
N GLY A 87 2.32 -20.60 -6.29
CA GLY A 87 3.42 -19.78 -5.75
C GLY A 87 3.58 -19.96 -4.23
N HIS A 88 2.46 -20.00 -3.50
CA HIS A 88 2.43 -20.32 -2.07
C HIS A 88 3.02 -21.69 -1.76
N GLN A 89 2.54 -22.73 -2.44
CA GLN A 89 3.03 -24.10 -2.27
C GLN A 89 4.53 -24.24 -2.53
N PHE A 90 5.06 -23.53 -3.53
CA PHE A 90 6.49 -23.51 -3.80
C PHE A 90 7.28 -22.92 -2.62
N VAL A 91 6.84 -21.78 -2.05
CA VAL A 91 7.48 -21.17 -0.87
C VAL A 91 7.43 -22.11 0.34
N LEU A 92 6.31 -22.82 0.55
CA LEU A 92 6.19 -23.80 1.64
C LEU A 92 7.18 -24.96 1.47
N LYS A 93 7.33 -25.47 0.24
CA LYS A 93 8.20 -26.60 -0.09
C LYS A 93 9.68 -26.29 0.15
N GLU A 94 10.14 -25.10 -0.23
CA GLU A 94 11.56 -24.71 -0.18
C GLU A 94 11.95 -23.99 1.15
N ALA A 95 11.03 -23.97 2.13
CA ALA A 95 11.17 -23.21 3.38
C ALA A 95 12.31 -23.70 4.30
N GLU A 96 12.65 -24.99 4.27
CA GLU A 96 13.40 -25.64 5.34
C GLU A 96 14.79 -25.03 5.55
N GLN A 97 15.54 -24.80 4.47
CA GLN A 97 16.93 -24.31 4.53
C GLN A 97 17.07 -22.83 4.15
N LEU A 98 15.95 -22.10 4.11
CA LEU A 98 15.93 -20.70 3.69
C LEU A 98 16.72 -19.80 4.67
N LYS A 99 17.79 -19.17 4.18
CA LYS A 99 18.67 -18.30 4.98
C LYS A 99 18.85 -16.90 4.41
N SER A 100 18.53 -16.68 3.14
CA SER A 100 18.66 -15.37 2.50
C SER A 100 17.75 -14.35 3.20
N THR A 101 18.30 -13.20 3.57
CA THR A 101 17.52 -12.14 4.24
C THR A 101 16.36 -11.65 3.37
N TYR A 102 16.57 -11.53 2.05
CA TYR A 102 15.51 -11.15 1.11
C TYR A 102 14.42 -12.21 1.05
N ASP A 103 14.79 -13.47 0.88
CA ASP A 103 13.83 -14.56 0.72
C ASP A 103 13.03 -14.78 2.00
N LEU A 104 13.69 -14.70 3.16
CA LEU A 104 13.01 -14.77 4.47
C LEU A 104 11.96 -13.66 4.60
N ALA A 105 12.35 -12.42 4.31
CA ALA A 105 11.45 -11.28 4.42
C ALA A 105 10.26 -11.38 3.44
N LEU A 106 10.53 -11.69 2.17
CA LEU A 106 9.50 -11.81 1.13
C LEU A 106 8.57 -13.00 1.38
N ALA A 107 9.10 -14.13 1.84
CA ALA A 107 8.28 -15.28 2.22
C ALA A 107 7.35 -14.93 3.40
N ILE A 108 7.83 -14.22 4.43
CA ILE A 108 6.98 -13.76 5.53
C ILE A 108 5.86 -12.86 5.01
N LEU A 109 6.16 -11.93 4.11
CA LEU A 109 5.15 -11.03 3.54
C LEU A 109 4.07 -11.81 2.79
N LEU A 110 4.47 -12.71 1.90
CA LEU A 110 3.52 -13.53 1.15
C LEU A 110 2.64 -14.37 2.09
N LEU A 111 3.25 -15.14 3.00
CA LEU A 111 2.52 -16.03 3.92
C LEU A 111 1.56 -15.22 4.81
N SER A 112 2.00 -14.08 5.32
CA SER A 112 1.13 -13.20 6.10
C SER A 112 -0.02 -12.61 5.28
N ARG A 113 0.20 -12.37 3.99
CA ARG A 113 -0.82 -11.80 3.10
C ARG A 113 -1.87 -12.83 2.66
N ILE A 114 -1.46 -14.08 2.48
CA ILE A 114 -2.38 -15.21 2.24
C ILE A 114 -3.25 -15.44 3.48
N GLY A 115 -2.66 -15.37 4.67
CA GLY A 115 -3.40 -15.40 5.92
C GLY A 115 -3.86 -16.79 6.35
N ASP A 116 -3.30 -17.86 5.77
CA ASP A 116 -3.55 -19.22 6.24
C ASP A 116 -3.08 -19.35 7.69
N ARG A 117 -3.89 -20.00 8.52
CA ARG A 117 -3.57 -20.22 9.93
C ARG A 117 -2.34 -21.11 10.08
N GLU A 118 -2.14 -22.07 9.18
CA GLU A 118 -1.02 -23.03 9.23
C GLU A 118 0.33 -22.35 8.95
N ASP A 119 0.33 -21.31 8.11
CA ASP A 119 1.52 -20.53 7.74
C ASP A 119 2.20 -19.86 8.93
N LYS A 120 1.45 -19.60 10.02
CA LYS A 120 1.97 -18.96 11.24
C LYS A 120 3.19 -19.68 11.82
N VAL A 121 3.28 -21.00 11.65
CA VAL A 121 4.45 -21.78 12.12
C VAL A 121 5.71 -21.40 11.34
N LEU A 122 5.61 -21.28 10.02
CA LEU A 122 6.72 -20.88 9.16
C LEU A 122 7.07 -19.40 9.33
N ILE A 123 6.07 -18.52 9.42
CA ILE A 123 6.29 -17.09 9.70
C ILE A 123 7.13 -16.92 10.97
N ARG A 124 6.78 -17.63 12.06
CA ARG A 124 7.54 -17.60 13.31
C ARG A 124 8.96 -18.15 13.14
N ARG A 125 9.15 -19.20 12.35
CA ARG A 125 10.48 -19.77 12.08
C ARG A 125 11.36 -18.78 11.29
N PHE A 126 10.83 -18.16 10.26
CA PHE A 126 11.56 -17.17 9.46
C PHE A 126 11.89 -15.91 10.27
N ALA A 127 10.96 -15.44 11.10
CA ALA A 127 11.21 -14.35 12.03
C ALA A 127 12.31 -14.68 13.05
N ALA A 128 12.35 -15.92 13.55
CA ALA A 128 13.43 -16.37 14.43
C ALA A 128 14.81 -16.30 13.74
N ARG A 129 14.88 -16.66 12.45
CA ARG A 129 16.10 -16.53 11.64
C ARG A 129 16.48 -15.07 11.44
N LEU A 130 15.52 -14.20 11.12
CA LEU A 130 15.77 -12.76 11.00
C LEU A 130 16.26 -12.16 12.32
N ILE A 131 15.61 -12.41 13.46
CA ILE A 131 16.07 -11.93 14.77
C ILE A 131 17.50 -12.42 15.07
N ALA A 132 17.78 -13.69 14.82
CA ALA A 132 19.12 -14.26 15.02
C ALA A 132 20.17 -13.73 14.02
N GLY A 133 19.74 -13.23 12.86
CA GLY A 133 20.62 -12.70 11.81
C GLY A 133 21.01 -11.24 12.01
N GLN A 134 20.44 -10.54 13.00
CA GLN A 134 20.82 -9.16 13.28
C GLN A 134 22.27 -9.09 13.79
N SER A 135 22.99 -8.06 13.37
CA SER A 135 24.34 -7.78 13.85
C SER A 135 24.34 -6.85 15.06
N THR A 136 25.49 -6.72 15.71
CA THR A 136 25.71 -5.74 16.79
C THR A 136 25.53 -4.29 16.33
N SER A 137 25.66 -4.00 15.03
CA SER A 137 25.37 -2.67 14.46
C SER A 137 23.89 -2.46 14.13
N GLY A 138 23.01 -3.38 14.52
CA GLY A 138 21.57 -3.29 14.28
C GLY A 138 21.16 -3.55 12.82
N GLY A 139 22.09 -3.97 11.97
CA GLY A 139 21.85 -4.26 10.55
C GLY A 139 21.81 -5.77 10.21
N TRP A 140 21.56 -6.06 8.95
CA TRP A 140 21.56 -7.43 8.40
C TRP A 140 22.48 -7.56 7.20
N SER A 141 23.11 -8.72 7.08
CA SER A 141 23.80 -9.14 5.85
C SER A 141 22.85 -9.97 4.97
N TYR A 142 23.37 -10.52 3.88
CA TYR A 142 22.60 -11.35 2.95
C TYR A 142 22.15 -12.70 3.51
N THR A 143 22.69 -13.15 4.65
CA THR A 143 22.44 -14.49 5.16
C THR A 143 22.19 -14.46 6.67
N CYS A 144 21.11 -15.10 7.09
CA CYS A 144 20.76 -15.33 8.48
C CYS A 144 21.12 -16.75 8.93
N PRO A 145 21.44 -16.97 10.21
CA PRO A 145 21.63 -18.31 10.75
C PRO A 145 20.31 -19.09 10.75
N LEU A 146 20.40 -20.42 10.74
CA LEU A 146 19.24 -21.24 11.05
C LEU A 146 18.91 -21.08 12.54
N ALA A 147 17.66 -20.73 12.82
CA ALA A 147 17.11 -20.63 14.15
C ALA A 147 15.72 -21.29 14.17
N ALA A 148 15.43 -22.01 15.26
CA ALA A 148 14.12 -22.60 15.48
C ALA A 148 13.17 -21.56 16.08
N ALA A 149 11.86 -21.69 15.83
CA ALA A 149 10.85 -20.78 16.40
C ALA A 149 10.83 -20.77 17.93
N SER A 150 11.37 -21.80 18.60
CA SER A 150 11.50 -21.86 20.05
C SER A 150 12.46 -20.79 20.62
N THR A 151 13.41 -20.28 19.83
CA THR A 151 14.34 -19.21 20.26
C THR A 151 13.66 -17.85 20.41
N LEU A 152 12.46 -17.68 19.85
CA LEU A 152 11.65 -16.48 20.05
C LEU A 152 11.27 -16.28 21.51
N ASN A 153 10.94 -17.39 22.20
CA ASN A 153 10.50 -17.40 23.60
C ASN A 153 11.65 -17.61 24.59
N ASN A 154 12.86 -17.92 24.10
CA ASN A 154 14.05 -18.13 24.93
C ASN A 154 15.23 -17.34 24.35
N PRO A 155 15.39 -16.05 24.69
CA PRO A 155 16.48 -15.22 24.20
C PRO A 155 17.88 -15.80 24.47
N ARG A 156 18.05 -16.57 25.56
CA ARG A 156 19.33 -17.22 25.90
C ARG A 156 19.72 -18.34 24.94
N ALA A 157 18.76 -18.90 24.20
CA ALA A 157 19.01 -19.93 23.20
C ALA A 157 19.25 -19.36 21.79
N ARG A 158 19.23 -18.03 21.62
CA ARG A 158 19.52 -17.41 20.33
C ARG A 158 21.02 -17.49 20.01
N PRO A 159 21.40 -17.66 18.74
CA PRO A 159 22.78 -17.45 18.31
C PRO A 159 23.31 -16.09 18.75
N LYS A 160 24.62 -15.99 19.01
CA LYS A 160 25.25 -14.69 19.25
C LYS A 160 25.11 -13.81 18.00
N LEU A 161 24.86 -12.52 18.21
CA LEU A 161 24.77 -11.55 17.12
C LEU A 161 26.08 -11.51 16.32
N GLY A 162 25.96 -11.39 15.00
CA GLY A 162 27.09 -11.20 14.12
C GLY A 162 27.75 -9.83 14.32
N THR A 163 29.02 -9.69 13.95
CA THR A 163 29.75 -8.41 14.00
C THR A 163 29.82 -7.70 12.65
N THR A 164 29.55 -8.40 11.55
CA THR A 164 29.50 -7.80 10.21
C THR A 164 28.38 -6.77 10.15
N PRO A 165 28.66 -5.50 9.80
CA PRO A 165 27.65 -4.45 9.88
C PRO A 165 26.42 -4.66 8.99
N GLY A 166 26.56 -5.45 7.91
CA GLY A 166 25.51 -5.60 6.91
C GLY A 166 25.27 -4.31 6.10
N ASP A 167 24.23 -4.33 5.28
CA ASP A 167 23.87 -3.20 4.41
C ASP A 167 22.43 -2.72 4.67
N ASN A 168 22.13 -1.51 4.19
CA ASN A 168 20.83 -0.87 4.42
C ASN A 168 19.72 -1.48 3.56
N SER A 169 20.05 -2.27 2.53
CA SER A 169 19.09 -2.99 1.70
C SER A 169 18.60 -4.27 2.39
N CYS A 170 19.50 -5.11 2.89
CA CYS A 170 19.14 -6.26 3.72
C CYS A 170 18.43 -5.82 5.00
N THR A 171 18.88 -4.73 5.63
CA THR A 171 18.29 -4.22 6.87
C THR A 171 16.82 -3.83 6.69
N GLN A 172 16.46 -3.09 5.65
CA GLN A 172 15.04 -2.73 5.42
C GLN A 172 14.16 -3.96 5.14
N PHE A 173 14.66 -4.98 4.44
CA PHE A 173 13.89 -6.20 4.18
C PHE A 173 13.69 -6.98 5.46
N ALA A 174 14.72 -7.13 6.29
CA ALA A 174 14.60 -7.76 7.60
C ALA A 174 13.58 -7.02 8.48
N VAL A 175 13.63 -5.67 8.50
CA VAL A 175 12.66 -4.84 9.24
C VAL A 175 11.23 -5.04 8.71
N LEU A 176 11.05 -5.05 7.39
CA LEU A 176 9.75 -5.28 6.77
C LEU A 176 9.18 -6.67 7.10
N GLY A 177 10.02 -7.70 7.04
CA GLY A 177 9.66 -9.07 7.44
C GLY A 177 9.33 -9.17 8.93
N LEU A 178 10.14 -8.60 9.81
CA LEU A 178 9.92 -8.64 11.26
C LEU A 178 8.68 -7.87 11.69
N TRP A 179 8.45 -6.69 11.11
CA TRP A 179 7.22 -5.93 11.35
C TRP A 179 5.98 -6.76 10.99
N THR A 180 6.00 -7.36 9.80
CA THR A 180 4.92 -8.25 9.34
C THR A 180 4.73 -9.43 10.28
N ALA A 181 5.82 -10.13 10.61
CA ALA A 181 5.78 -11.29 11.49
C ALA A 181 5.32 -10.96 12.92
N SER A 182 5.44 -9.70 13.37
CA SER A 182 4.98 -9.28 14.71
C SER A 182 3.48 -9.52 14.93
N ARG A 183 2.68 -9.54 13.84
CA ARG A 183 1.25 -9.93 13.83
C ARG A 183 1.01 -11.37 14.28
N SER A 184 2.04 -12.21 14.28
CA SER A 184 2.02 -13.59 14.78
C SER A 184 2.54 -13.72 16.22
N ASN A 185 2.31 -12.68 17.04
CA ASN A 185 2.74 -12.59 18.44
C ASN A 185 4.25 -12.82 18.60
N ILE A 186 5.03 -12.04 17.85
CA ILE A 186 6.49 -12.06 17.91
C ILE A 186 6.97 -10.72 18.45
N ASN A 187 7.74 -10.75 19.53
CA ASN A 187 8.39 -9.57 20.07
C ASN A 187 9.62 -9.22 19.19
N ILE A 188 9.63 -8.00 18.67
CA ILE A 188 10.68 -7.47 17.79
C ILE A 188 11.38 -6.25 18.40
N ASP A 189 11.06 -5.89 19.65
CA ASP A 189 11.41 -4.61 20.26
C ASP A 189 12.92 -4.43 20.37
N GLU A 190 13.64 -5.45 20.84
CA GLU A 190 15.11 -5.45 20.93
C GLU A 190 15.75 -5.24 19.56
N SER A 191 15.21 -5.89 18.51
CA SER A 191 15.72 -5.71 17.16
C SER A 191 15.46 -4.31 16.63
N MET A 192 14.30 -3.72 16.92
CA MET A 192 13.96 -2.37 16.49
C MET A 192 14.75 -1.29 17.23
N ILE A 193 15.18 -1.53 18.47
CA ILE A 193 16.15 -0.66 19.17
C ILE A 193 17.48 -0.62 18.42
N GLY A 194 18.00 -1.77 18.01
CA GLY A 194 19.22 -1.85 17.20
C GLY A 194 19.09 -1.12 15.86
N VAL A 195 17.95 -1.28 15.19
CA VAL A 195 17.62 -0.58 13.94
C VAL A 195 17.60 0.94 14.13
N ALA A 196 16.90 1.43 15.16
CA ALA A 196 16.83 2.86 15.46
C ALA A 196 18.24 3.44 15.68
N ARG A 197 19.04 2.77 16.53
CA ARG A 197 20.43 3.18 16.77
C ARG A 197 21.23 3.28 15.47
N ARG A 198 21.18 2.22 14.64
CA ARG A 198 21.89 2.19 13.36
C ARG A 198 21.59 3.41 12.50
N PHE A 199 20.31 3.67 12.23
CA PHE A 199 19.95 4.72 11.28
C PHE A 199 20.13 6.13 11.86
N VAL A 200 20.04 6.31 13.18
CA VAL A 200 20.42 7.57 13.83
C VAL A 200 21.94 7.82 13.72
N GLU A 201 22.77 6.80 13.95
CA GLU A 201 24.24 6.95 13.99
C GLU A 201 24.92 7.01 12.62
N THR A 202 24.22 6.60 11.54
CA THR A 202 24.85 6.41 10.21
C THR A 202 24.28 7.31 9.12
N GLN A 203 23.48 8.32 9.48
CA GLN A 203 23.03 9.33 8.52
C GLN A 203 24.20 10.22 8.11
N ASN A 204 24.36 10.45 6.81
CA ASN A 204 25.35 11.39 6.29
C ASN A 204 24.94 12.85 6.57
N GLU A 205 25.90 13.77 6.46
CA GLU A 205 25.64 15.21 6.64
C GLU A 205 24.62 15.79 5.66
N ASP A 206 24.35 15.13 4.53
CA ASP A 206 23.34 15.54 3.57
C ASP A 206 21.92 15.09 3.95
N GLY A 207 21.76 14.28 5.01
CA GLY A 207 20.49 13.69 5.45
C GLY A 207 20.20 12.32 4.86
N GLY A 208 20.99 11.88 3.87
CA GLY A 208 20.83 10.57 3.25
C GLY A 208 21.56 9.46 4.00
N TRP A 209 21.34 8.24 3.53
CA TRP A 209 22.07 7.06 4.01
C TRP A 209 22.83 6.37 2.88
N PRO A 210 24.05 5.87 3.16
CA PRO A 210 24.83 5.10 2.19
C PRO A 210 24.26 3.68 2.01
N TYR A 211 24.88 2.90 1.13
CA TYR A 211 24.52 1.49 0.97
C TYR A 211 24.97 0.65 2.17
N ALA A 212 26.24 0.75 2.55
CA ALA A 212 26.80 0.09 3.70
C ALA A 212 27.37 1.10 4.70
N MET A 213 27.56 0.67 5.95
CA MET A 213 28.33 1.48 6.89
C MET A 213 29.77 1.64 6.39
N PRO A 214 30.39 2.83 6.59
CA PRO A 214 31.79 3.04 6.25
C PRO A 214 32.66 1.97 6.91
N LYS A 215 33.55 1.35 6.13
CA LYS A 215 34.54 0.39 6.67
C LYS A 215 35.78 1.08 7.24
N ASP A 216 36.05 2.30 6.77
CA ASP A 216 37.16 3.19 7.15
C ASP A 216 36.62 4.64 7.29
N ASP A 217 37.49 5.62 7.56
CA ASP A 217 37.13 7.06 7.66
C ASP A 217 36.60 7.70 6.36
N LYS A 218 36.41 6.92 5.28
CA LYS A 218 35.83 7.39 4.02
C LYS A 218 34.31 7.20 4.04
N ALA A 219 33.58 8.29 4.18
CA ALA A 219 32.12 8.30 4.06
C ALA A 219 31.69 7.81 2.66
N GLU A 220 30.82 6.79 2.62
CA GLU A 220 30.14 6.39 1.38
C GLU A 220 29.04 7.42 1.04
N PRO A 221 28.85 7.76 -0.24
CA PRO A 221 27.82 8.71 -0.64
C PRO A 221 26.42 8.15 -0.39
N SER A 222 25.50 9.04 -0.03
CA SER A 222 24.09 8.73 0.14
C SER A 222 23.47 8.17 -1.15
N ARG A 223 22.59 7.18 -1.01
CA ARG A 223 21.83 6.60 -2.13
C ARG A 223 20.34 6.82 -1.96
N ASN A 224 19.65 6.97 -3.08
CA ASN A 224 18.22 7.26 -3.11
C ASN A 224 17.36 6.21 -2.38
N SER A 225 17.47 4.94 -2.78
CA SER A 225 16.73 3.83 -2.17
C SER A 225 17.12 3.60 -0.71
N MET A 226 18.37 3.84 -0.35
CA MET A 226 18.87 3.65 1.02
C MET A 226 18.41 4.77 1.96
N THR A 227 18.26 5.98 1.44
CA THR A 227 17.68 7.09 2.20
C THR A 227 16.23 6.80 2.56
N LEU A 228 15.47 6.26 1.59
CA LEU A 228 14.08 5.88 1.83
C LEU A 228 13.98 4.64 2.72
N ALA A 229 14.97 3.74 2.65
CA ALA A 229 15.14 2.63 3.58
C ALA A 229 15.33 3.12 5.02
N GLY A 230 16.17 4.14 5.22
CA GLY A 230 16.40 4.73 6.55
C GLY A 230 15.13 5.33 7.13
N LEU A 231 14.40 6.11 6.34
CA LEU A 231 13.09 6.65 6.73
C LEU A 231 12.11 5.54 7.10
N PHE A 232 12.00 4.49 6.27
CA PHE A 232 11.16 3.33 6.55
C PHE A 232 11.55 2.66 7.88
N CYS A 233 12.83 2.37 8.08
CA CYS A 233 13.32 1.69 9.27
C CYS A 233 13.12 2.51 10.56
N LEU A 234 13.41 3.81 10.53
CA LEU A 234 13.16 4.72 11.66
C LEU A 234 11.66 4.79 11.98
N THR A 235 10.83 4.79 10.94
CA THR A 235 9.37 4.78 11.08
C THR A 235 8.87 3.54 11.80
N VAL A 236 9.28 2.36 11.33
CA VAL A 236 8.93 1.08 11.96
C VAL A 236 9.42 1.03 13.41
N ALA A 237 10.66 1.44 13.66
CA ALA A 237 11.23 1.41 15.01
C ALA A 237 10.47 2.35 15.97
N ARG A 238 10.06 3.54 15.52
CA ARG A 238 9.22 4.44 16.31
C ARG A 238 7.85 3.84 16.59
N ALA A 239 7.21 3.25 15.58
CA ALA A 239 5.91 2.59 15.75
C ALA A 239 6.00 1.44 16.76
N THR A 240 7.04 0.60 16.70
CA THR A 240 7.28 -0.46 17.69
C THR A 240 7.43 0.11 19.10
N LYS A 241 8.19 1.19 19.28
CA LYS A 241 8.34 1.84 20.57
C LYS A 241 7.01 2.36 21.13
N ILE A 242 6.19 3.02 20.30
CA ILE A 242 4.86 3.51 20.69
C ILE A 242 3.99 2.34 21.14
N ARG A 243 3.95 1.23 20.39
CA ARG A 243 3.20 0.02 20.75
C ARG A 243 3.59 -0.53 22.11
N SER A 244 4.89 -0.59 22.39
CA SER A 244 5.44 -1.14 23.63
C SER A 244 5.02 -0.27 24.82
N LEU A 245 5.14 1.05 24.69
CA LEU A 245 4.70 2.02 25.72
C LEU A 245 3.19 1.96 25.98
N GLN A 246 2.37 1.84 24.94
CA GLN A 246 0.92 1.68 25.08
C GLN A 246 0.56 0.38 25.81
N ALA A 247 1.22 -0.73 25.48
CA ALA A 247 1.00 -2.01 26.14
C ALA A 247 1.45 -2.02 27.61
N GLU A 248 2.46 -1.23 27.98
CA GLU A 248 2.87 -1.01 29.38
C GLU A 248 1.81 -0.19 30.14
N GLN A 249 1.32 0.90 29.55
CA GLN A 249 0.27 1.74 30.14
C GLN A 249 -1.04 0.97 30.40
N GLU A 250 -1.44 0.08 29.49
CA GLU A 250 -2.61 -0.78 29.67
C GLU A 250 -2.48 -1.76 30.84
N LYS A 251 -1.25 -2.22 31.14
CA LYS A 251 -0.98 -3.14 32.25
C LYS A 251 -0.94 -2.44 33.61
N ASP A 252 -0.45 -1.21 33.65
CA ASP A 252 -0.23 -0.47 34.90
C ASP A 252 -1.49 0.27 35.39
N GLY A 253 -2.59 0.28 34.63
CA GLY A 253 -3.89 0.82 35.05
C GLY A 253 -3.95 2.36 35.22
N GLU A 254 -2.82 3.06 35.13
CA GLU A 254 -2.74 4.51 35.13
C GLU A 254 -2.87 5.06 33.70
N LYS A 255 -4.00 5.72 33.40
CA LYS A 255 -4.08 6.68 32.29
C LYS A 255 -3.25 7.92 32.64
N ARG A 256 -1.92 7.83 32.56
CA ARG A 256 -1.11 9.05 32.47
C ARG A 256 -1.42 9.69 31.12
N SER A 257 -2.10 10.83 31.14
CA SER A 257 -2.13 11.73 29.99
C SER A 257 -0.69 11.99 29.59
N ALA A 258 -0.30 11.52 28.40
CA ALA A 258 1.02 11.80 27.86
C ALA A 258 1.15 13.32 27.73
N GLU A 259 1.88 13.95 28.66
CA GLU A 259 2.40 15.30 28.44
C GLU A 259 3.38 15.19 27.27
N ASN A 260 2.90 15.57 26.09
CA ASN A 260 3.74 15.68 24.91
C ASN A 260 4.82 16.75 25.18
N LYS A 261 6.09 16.35 25.08
CA LYS A 261 7.25 17.25 25.13
C LYS A 261 7.92 17.25 23.76
N GLU A 262 8.52 18.39 23.41
CA GLU A 262 9.14 18.74 22.12
C GLU A 262 9.84 17.54 21.41
N GLY A 263 9.50 17.33 20.13
CA GLY A 263 9.75 16.08 19.37
C GLY A 263 8.50 15.20 19.16
N GLU A 264 7.31 15.80 19.26
CA GLU A 264 6.00 15.15 19.44
C GLU A 264 5.56 14.22 18.29
N THR A 265 6.14 14.35 17.10
CA THR A 265 5.87 13.45 15.96
C THR A 265 7.17 12.97 15.33
N LEU A 266 7.17 11.80 14.69
CA LEU A 266 8.35 11.28 13.97
C LEU A 266 8.90 12.30 12.96
N VAL A 267 8.03 13.11 12.36
CA VAL A 267 8.38 14.15 11.38
C VAL A 267 9.16 15.31 12.01
N SER A 268 8.95 15.58 13.30
CA SER A 268 9.68 16.64 14.04
C SER A 268 11.07 16.21 14.54
N ASP A 269 11.42 14.92 14.44
CA ASP A 269 12.77 14.44 14.75
C ASP A 269 13.78 14.98 13.73
N PRO A 270 14.88 15.66 14.15
CA PRO A 270 15.81 16.28 13.21
C PRO A 270 16.47 15.32 12.22
N ILE A 271 16.80 14.09 12.64
CA ILE A 271 17.39 13.08 11.75
C ILE A 271 16.35 12.68 10.70
N PHE A 272 15.12 12.41 11.15
CA PHE A 272 14.04 12.04 10.26
C PHE A 272 13.67 13.16 9.27
N ALA A 273 13.54 14.39 9.75
CA ALA A 273 13.22 15.57 8.94
C ALA A 273 14.27 15.81 7.84
N LYS A 274 15.56 15.69 8.18
CA LYS A 274 16.66 15.82 7.22
C LYS A 274 16.66 14.69 6.18
N GLY A 275 16.32 13.47 6.59
CA GLY A 275 16.09 12.35 5.70
C GLY A 275 14.94 12.59 4.73
N LEU A 276 13.84 13.18 5.20
CA LEU A 276 12.68 13.58 4.39
C LEU A 276 13.03 14.66 3.37
N GLU A 277 13.86 15.64 3.74
CA GLU A 277 14.35 16.66 2.82
C GLU A 277 15.17 16.02 1.69
N MET A 278 16.11 15.12 2.02
CA MET A 278 16.91 14.41 1.04
C MET A 278 16.05 13.47 0.17
N ALA A 279 15.06 12.81 0.74
CA ALA A 279 14.06 12.04 -0.01
C ALA A 279 13.31 12.91 -1.03
N GLY A 280 12.95 14.15 -0.67
CA GLY A 280 12.37 15.13 -1.58
C GLY A 280 13.30 15.48 -2.75
N LYS A 281 14.59 15.67 -2.49
CA LYS A 281 15.61 15.90 -3.55
C LYS A 281 15.71 14.71 -4.50
N TYR A 282 15.71 13.48 -3.98
CA TYR A 282 15.72 12.28 -4.82
C TYR A 282 14.40 12.12 -5.61
N ALA A 283 13.25 12.41 -5.01
CA ALA A 283 11.96 12.37 -5.70
C ALA A 283 11.93 13.39 -6.85
N ALA A 284 12.49 14.59 -6.65
CA ALA A 284 12.66 15.58 -7.69
C ALA A 284 13.53 15.10 -8.86
N GLY A 285 14.42 14.13 -8.64
CA GLY A 285 15.25 13.50 -9.67
C GLY A 285 14.59 12.35 -10.44
N ILE A 286 13.38 11.89 -10.07
CA ILE A 286 12.71 10.75 -10.72
C ILE A 286 12.58 10.99 -12.23
N ASN A 287 12.98 9.99 -13.03
CA ASN A 287 12.96 10.01 -14.48
C ASN A 287 12.90 8.58 -15.06
N ALA A 288 12.85 8.44 -16.39
CA ALA A 288 12.74 7.15 -17.08
C ALA A 288 13.85 6.12 -16.72
N SER A 289 15.05 6.59 -16.38
CA SER A 289 16.19 5.76 -15.99
C SER A 289 16.19 5.38 -14.51
N SER A 290 15.20 5.82 -13.74
CA SER A 290 15.10 5.48 -12.32
C SER A 290 14.86 3.99 -12.13
N ALA A 291 15.70 3.36 -11.29
CA ALA A 291 15.56 1.99 -10.82
C ALA A 291 14.15 1.73 -10.24
N ARG A 292 13.49 0.62 -10.60
CA ARG A 292 12.14 0.34 -10.07
C ARG A 292 12.18 0.06 -8.57
N TYR A 293 13.29 -0.50 -8.08
CA TYR A 293 13.53 -0.61 -6.64
C TYR A 293 13.51 0.75 -5.90
N PHE A 294 14.04 1.81 -6.52
CA PHE A 294 13.96 3.16 -5.94
C PHE A 294 12.52 3.70 -5.99
N LEU A 295 11.81 3.49 -7.09
CA LEU A 295 10.39 3.86 -7.18
C LEU A 295 9.57 3.16 -6.11
N TRP A 296 9.69 1.85 -5.96
CA TRP A 296 9.00 1.09 -4.92
C TRP A 296 9.40 1.54 -3.50
N SER A 297 10.67 1.89 -3.28
CA SER A 297 11.09 2.49 -2.00
C SER A 297 10.40 3.84 -1.74
N THR A 298 10.15 4.61 -2.81
CA THR A 298 9.45 5.91 -2.77
C THR A 298 7.98 5.73 -2.47
N GLU A 299 7.32 4.80 -3.16
CA GLU A 299 5.93 4.46 -2.90
C GLU A 299 5.74 3.97 -1.48
N ARG A 300 6.58 3.05 -0.99
CA ARG A 300 6.47 2.56 0.38
C ARG A 300 6.57 3.69 1.40
N VAL A 301 7.50 4.63 1.29
CA VAL A 301 7.60 5.77 2.23
C VAL A 301 6.41 6.73 2.05
N GLY A 302 6.03 7.03 0.80
CA GLY A 302 4.91 7.91 0.49
C GLY A 302 3.59 7.38 1.05
N VAL A 303 3.29 6.10 0.83
CA VAL A 303 2.11 5.41 1.35
C VAL A 303 2.18 5.27 2.87
N LEU A 304 3.31 4.82 3.41
CA LEU A 304 3.51 4.63 4.84
C LEU A 304 3.30 5.92 5.64
N LEU A 305 3.75 7.05 5.12
CA LEU A 305 3.62 8.34 5.80
C LEU A 305 2.38 9.12 5.35
N GLY A 306 1.57 8.58 4.44
CA GLY A 306 0.40 9.27 3.87
C GLY A 306 0.77 10.55 3.10
N LEU A 307 1.97 10.63 2.55
CA LEU A 307 2.50 11.78 1.83
C LEU A 307 2.10 11.70 0.36
N GLU A 308 1.53 12.78 -0.17
CA GLU A 308 1.30 12.95 -1.61
C GLU A 308 2.52 13.49 -2.34
N LYS A 309 3.34 14.24 -1.58
CA LYS A 309 4.55 14.85 -2.09
C LYS A 309 5.74 14.53 -1.21
N LEU A 310 6.90 14.39 -1.84
CA LEU A 310 8.19 14.41 -1.18
C LEU A 310 8.89 15.68 -1.65
N GLY A 311 9.12 16.62 -0.72
CA GLY A 311 9.37 18.02 -1.09
C GLY A 311 8.21 18.57 -1.92
N ASP A 312 8.52 19.22 -3.04
CA ASP A 312 7.51 19.76 -3.96
C ASP A 312 7.02 18.76 -5.00
N THR A 313 7.57 17.54 -5.01
CA THR A 313 7.31 16.56 -6.07
C THR A 313 6.15 15.66 -5.70
N ASP A 314 5.10 15.65 -6.54
CA ASP A 314 4.14 14.54 -6.59
C ASP A 314 4.88 13.29 -7.07
N TRP A 315 5.30 12.48 -6.09
CA TRP A 315 6.17 11.34 -6.32
C TRP A 315 5.46 10.26 -7.14
N PHE A 316 4.15 10.12 -6.97
CA PHE A 316 3.37 9.10 -7.65
C PHE A 316 3.19 9.46 -9.12
N SER A 317 2.69 10.66 -9.42
CA SER A 317 2.48 11.12 -10.80
C SER A 317 3.79 11.06 -11.60
N LYS A 318 4.90 11.50 -10.99
CA LYS A 318 6.21 11.49 -11.63
C LYS A 318 6.76 10.08 -11.85
N GLY A 319 6.65 9.19 -10.84
CA GLY A 319 7.05 7.80 -10.96
C GLY A 319 6.20 7.00 -11.96
N ALA A 320 4.87 7.21 -11.95
CA ALA A 320 3.95 6.57 -12.87
C ALA A 320 4.26 6.98 -14.32
N SER A 321 4.48 8.27 -14.57
CA SER A 321 4.92 8.78 -15.88
C SER A 321 6.22 8.13 -16.35
N ALA A 322 7.19 7.96 -15.44
CA ALA A 322 8.46 7.29 -15.77
C ALA A 322 8.24 5.80 -16.12
N LEU A 323 7.38 5.09 -15.39
CA LEU A 323 7.05 3.68 -15.64
C LEU A 323 6.31 3.49 -16.96
N ILE A 324 5.25 4.27 -17.21
CA ILE A 324 4.46 4.17 -18.45
C ILE A 324 5.35 4.39 -19.68
N LYS A 325 6.24 5.40 -19.64
CA LYS A 325 7.16 5.70 -20.75
C LYS A 325 8.16 4.58 -21.05
N THR A 326 8.40 3.68 -20.12
CA THR A 326 9.49 2.68 -20.18
C THR A 326 9.01 1.25 -20.16
N GLN A 327 7.70 1.03 -20.13
CA GLN A 327 7.11 -0.30 -20.23
C GLN A 327 7.40 -0.88 -21.62
N LYS A 328 7.81 -2.16 -21.65
CA LYS A 328 8.04 -2.90 -22.90
C LYS A 328 6.73 -3.39 -23.50
N GLU A 329 6.78 -3.81 -24.77
CA GLU A 329 5.61 -4.35 -25.48
C GLU A 329 5.03 -5.61 -24.81
N ASP A 330 5.89 -6.46 -24.24
CA ASP A 330 5.51 -7.65 -23.47
C ASP A 330 4.91 -7.33 -22.09
N GLY A 331 4.79 -6.05 -21.74
CA GLY A 331 4.27 -5.57 -20.45
C GLY A 331 5.32 -5.48 -19.34
N SER A 332 6.54 -5.96 -19.56
CA SER A 332 7.60 -5.99 -18.55
C SER A 332 8.34 -4.66 -18.40
N TRP A 333 9.05 -4.54 -17.28
CA TRP A 333 10.16 -3.60 -17.10
C TRP A 333 11.44 -4.40 -16.87
N GLU A 334 12.57 -3.87 -17.33
CA GLU A 334 13.86 -4.55 -17.24
C GLU A 334 15.01 -3.57 -17.00
N ASP A 335 15.94 -3.97 -16.15
CA ASP A 335 17.29 -3.43 -16.06
C ASP A 335 18.30 -4.56 -15.80
N SER A 336 19.53 -4.23 -15.41
CA SER A 336 20.59 -5.21 -15.13
C SER A 336 20.27 -6.20 -14.00
N ARG A 337 19.17 -6.02 -13.25
CA ARG A 337 18.76 -6.87 -12.13
C ARG A 337 17.64 -7.86 -12.50
N GLY A 338 17.16 -7.82 -13.75
CA GLY A 338 16.23 -8.80 -14.31
C GLY A 338 14.76 -8.37 -14.36
N LYS A 339 14.02 -8.93 -15.33
CA LYS A 339 12.64 -8.55 -15.67
C LYS A 339 11.63 -8.75 -14.54
N LEU A 340 11.77 -9.84 -13.80
CA LEU A 340 10.74 -10.28 -12.83
C LEU A 340 10.67 -9.35 -11.62
N ALA A 341 11.82 -9.03 -11.03
CA ALA A 341 11.89 -8.11 -9.89
C ALA A 341 11.48 -6.69 -10.30
N GLU A 342 12.01 -6.19 -11.43
CA GLU A 342 11.67 -4.85 -11.92
C GLU A 342 10.19 -4.71 -12.27
N THR A 343 9.58 -5.73 -12.88
CA THR A 343 8.13 -5.71 -13.18
C THR A 343 7.29 -5.79 -11.90
N SER A 344 7.69 -6.61 -10.93
CA SER A 344 7.00 -6.69 -9.64
C SER A 344 7.02 -5.36 -8.90
N PHE A 345 8.19 -4.69 -8.81
CA PHE A 345 8.30 -3.36 -8.20
C PHE A 345 7.51 -2.29 -8.97
N ALA A 346 7.46 -2.35 -10.30
CA ALA A 346 6.68 -1.42 -11.10
C ALA A 346 5.18 -1.53 -10.82
N ILE A 347 4.62 -2.75 -10.81
CA ILE A 347 3.18 -2.91 -10.59
C ILE A 347 2.78 -2.68 -9.13
N LEU A 348 3.66 -2.94 -8.15
CA LEU A 348 3.46 -2.54 -6.76
C LEU A 348 3.42 -1.01 -6.63
N PHE A 349 4.33 -0.31 -7.32
CA PHE A 349 4.35 1.15 -7.36
C PHE A 349 3.07 1.73 -7.97
N LEU A 350 2.69 1.29 -9.17
CA LEU A 350 1.50 1.77 -9.87
C LEU A 350 0.22 1.49 -9.09
N ARG A 351 0.24 0.45 -8.25
CA ARG A 351 -0.86 0.10 -7.36
C ARG A 351 -0.91 0.93 -6.08
N LYS A 352 0.20 1.54 -5.64
CA LYS A 352 0.37 2.06 -4.28
C LYS A 352 0.13 0.99 -3.21
N ALA A 353 0.77 -0.17 -3.39
CA ALA A 353 0.58 -1.34 -2.55
C ALA A 353 1.01 -1.07 -1.08
N ASN A 354 0.03 -0.96 -0.18
CA ASN A 354 0.31 -0.67 1.21
C ASN A 354 0.68 -1.92 2.04
N LEU A 355 1.94 -2.33 1.96
CA LEU A 355 2.48 -3.47 2.73
C LEU A 355 2.72 -3.18 4.23
N GLY A 356 2.53 -1.93 4.69
CA GLY A 356 2.84 -1.47 6.05
C GLY A 356 1.69 -0.73 6.73
N SER A 357 0.46 -1.10 6.37
CA SER A 357 -0.77 -0.31 6.58
C SER A 357 -1.03 0.08 8.05
N ASP A 358 -0.70 -0.79 8.99
CA ASP A 358 -0.83 -0.57 10.44
C ASP A 358 0.13 0.48 11.02
N ILE A 359 1.30 0.68 10.40
CA ILE A 359 2.31 1.63 10.87
C ILE A 359 1.81 3.07 10.72
N SER A 360 1.20 3.40 9.58
CA SER A 360 0.64 4.73 9.32
C SER A 360 -0.36 5.14 10.40
N ARG A 361 -1.23 4.20 10.82
CA ARG A 361 -2.21 4.37 11.90
C ARG A 361 -1.54 4.66 13.23
N MET A 362 -0.46 3.95 13.55
CA MET A 362 0.23 4.09 14.83
C MET A 362 1.01 5.40 14.96
N LEU A 363 1.50 5.96 13.86
CA LEU A 363 2.22 7.23 13.87
C LEU A 363 1.28 8.44 13.99
N ASN A 364 0.17 8.41 13.24
CA ASN A 364 -0.72 9.56 13.09
C ASN A 364 -1.93 9.50 14.04
N GLY A 365 -2.10 8.39 14.76
CA GLY A 365 -3.34 8.08 15.44
C GLY A 365 -4.46 7.72 14.47
N GLU A 366 -5.57 7.26 15.02
CA GLU A 366 -6.78 7.08 14.23
C GLU A 366 -7.47 8.42 13.98
N PRO A 367 -7.80 8.78 12.72
CA PRO A 367 -8.55 9.99 12.44
C PRO A 367 -9.90 9.96 13.16
N GLU A 368 -10.31 11.08 13.77
CA GLU A 368 -11.64 11.19 14.39
C GLU A 368 -12.74 11.08 13.32
N LYS A 369 -12.50 11.71 12.16
CA LYS A 369 -13.39 11.68 11.00
C LYS A 369 -12.88 10.70 9.95
N LYS A 370 -13.64 9.64 9.73
CA LYS A 370 -13.21 8.45 8.98
C LYS A 370 -13.41 8.56 7.48
N PHE A 371 -14.34 9.40 7.02
CA PHE A 371 -14.67 9.52 5.60
C PHE A 371 -14.12 10.83 5.04
N GLN A 372 -13.15 10.76 4.15
CA GLN A 372 -12.52 11.94 3.55
C GLN A 372 -12.84 12.02 2.07
N ILE A 373 -13.42 13.13 1.60
CA ILE A 373 -13.52 13.37 0.15
C ILE A 373 -12.16 13.84 -0.33
N TYR A 374 -11.45 12.97 -1.03
CA TYR A 374 -10.04 13.10 -1.36
C TYR A 374 -9.77 14.00 -2.56
N THR A 375 -10.72 14.08 -3.49
CA THR A 375 -10.64 14.84 -4.75
C THR A 375 -10.97 16.32 -4.61
N GLN A 376 -11.57 16.73 -3.48
CA GLN A 376 -11.96 18.12 -3.25
C GLN A 376 -10.86 18.93 -2.55
N ASP A 377 -10.85 20.24 -2.81
CA ASP A 377 -10.00 21.19 -2.08
C ASP A 377 -10.21 21.08 -0.57
N LYS A 378 -9.11 21.17 0.19
CA LYS A 378 -9.07 21.02 1.66
C LYS A 378 -9.49 19.63 2.18
N LYS A 379 -9.81 18.69 1.30
CA LYS A 379 -10.10 17.28 1.60
C LYS A 379 -11.04 17.11 2.80
N PRO A 380 -12.29 17.60 2.71
CA PRO A 380 -13.21 17.63 3.83
C PRO A 380 -13.44 16.23 4.40
N GLN A 381 -13.55 16.16 5.73
CA GLN A 381 -13.66 14.91 6.48
C GLN A 381 -14.99 14.86 7.24
N PHE A 382 -15.56 13.67 7.33
CA PHE A 382 -16.86 13.38 7.92
C PHE A 382 -16.79 12.17 8.85
N GLU A 383 -17.64 12.16 9.87
CA GLU A 383 -17.78 11.02 10.78
C GLU A 383 -18.56 9.86 10.16
N LYS A 384 -19.48 10.18 9.23
CA LYS A 384 -20.41 9.23 8.63
C LYS A 384 -20.34 9.23 7.11
N LEU A 385 -20.61 8.06 6.53
CA LEU A 385 -20.58 7.88 5.08
C LEU A 385 -21.70 8.67 4.39
N GLU A 386 -22.91 8.73 4.98
CA GLU A 386 -24.03 9.47 4.38
C GLU A 386 -23.73 10.96 4.20
N ASP A 387 -23.01 11.56 5.16
CA ASP A 387 -22.63 12.97 5.11
C ASP A 387 -21.56 13.20 4.03
N ALA A 388 -20.59 12.28 3.91
CA ALA A 388 -19.56 12.33 2.86
C ALA A 388 -20.17 12.16 1.46
N VAL A 389 -21.10 11.22 1.27
CA VAL A 389 -21.79 10.99 0.00
C VAL A 389 -22.66 12.19 -0.40
N ALA A 390 -23.33 12.81 0.59
CA ALA A 390 -24.13 14.02 0.36
C ALA A 390 -23.25 15.21 -0.09
N ALA A 391 -22.07 15.37 0.50
CA ALA A 391 -21.11 16.42 0.15
C ALA A 391 -20.30 16.13 -1.13
N ALA A 392 -20.26 14.88 -1.59
CA ALA A 392 -19.53 14.48 -2.79
C ALA A 392 -20.22 14.94 -4.10
N LYS A 393 -19.39 15.35 -5.05
CA LYS A 393 -19.73 15.70 -6.43
C LYS A 393 -19.48 14.50 -7.34
N ALA A 394 -20.04 14.54 -8.55
CA ALA A 394 -19.79 13.50 -9.54
C ALA A 394 -18.29 13.42 -9.87
N GLY A 395 -17.73 12.21 -9.83
CA GLY A 395 -16.31 11.92 -10.04
C GLY A 395 -15.45 11.99 -8.78
N ASP A 396 -16.03 12.29 -7.62
CA ASP A 396 -15.25 12.35 -6.37
C ASP A 396 -14.81 10.97 -5.86
N LEU A 397 -13.71 10.98 -5.10
CA LEU A 397 -13.20 9.83 -4.36
C LEU A 397 -13.39 10.03 -2.86
N ILE A 398 -14.11 9.14 -2.19
CA ILE A 398 -14.19 9.06 -0.74
C ILE A 398 -13.19 8.00 -0.25
N ARG A 399 -12.22 8.42 0.54
CA ARG A 399 -11.29 7.51 1.23
C ARG A 399 -11.77 7.22 2.64
N VAL A 400 -11.82 5.94 3.01
CA VAL A 400 -12.29 5.47 4.33
C VAL A 400 -11.10 5.13 5.22
N ASN A 401 -10.79 6.02 6.16
CA ASN A 401 -9.65 5.93 7.06
C ASN A 401 -10.02 5.34 8.44
N GLY A 402 -10.55 4.10 8.44
CA GLY A 402 -10.85 3.33 9.66
C GLY A 402 -11.33 1.92 9.34
N ASP A 403 -11.23 1.00 10.31
CA ASP A 403 -11.63 -0.41 10.12
C ASP A 403 -13.13 -0.64 10.34
N GLY A 404 -13.80 0.22 11.10
CA GLY A 404 -15.21 0.06 11.45
C GLY A 404 -15.43 -0.89 12.63
N PRO A 405 -16.63 -1.48 12.78
CA PRO A 405 -17.73 -1.45 11.82
C PRO A 405 -18.37 -0.07 11.69
N PHE A 406 -18.71 0.32 10.46
CA PHE A 406 -19.40 1.57 10.14
C PHE A 406 -20.87 1.30 9.88
N PRO A 407 -21.78 1.80 10.72
CA PRO A 407 -23.21 1.72 10.47
C PRO A 407 -23.57 2.57 9.23
N VAL A 408 -24.06 1.92 8.17
CA VAL A 408 -24.41 2.57 6.90
C VAL A 408 -25.91 2.43 6.65
N PRO A 409 -26.68 3.54 6.61
CA PRO A 409 -28.12 3.51 6.44
C PRO A 409 -28.55 3.66 4.97
N HIS A 410 -28.84 2.54 4.30
CA HIS A 410 -29.50 2.45 2.98
C HIS A 410 -29.24 3.67 2.04
N ILE A 411 -27.96 3.92 1.76
CA ILE A 411 -27.51 5.14 1.07
C ILE A 411 -27.76 5.02 -0.44
N GLU A 412 -28.34 6.06 -1.01
CA GLU A 412 -28.54 6.21 -2.45
C GLU A 412 -27.31 6.87 -3.11
N ILE A 413 -26.79 6.24 -4.17
CA ILE A 413 -25.75 6.76 -5.05
C ILE A 413 -26.35 7.07 -6.41
N ASP A 414 -26.38 8.36 -6.76
CA ASP A 414 -27.03 8.92 -7.93
C ASP A 414 -26.06 9.64 -8.89
N LYS A 415 -24.75 9.43 -8.69
CA LYS A 415 -23.65 10.11 -9.36
C LYS A 415 -22.45 9.18 -9.51
N ASP A 416 -21.52 9.53 -10.39
CA ASP A 416 -20.23 8.86 -10.43
C ASP A 416 -19.49 9.10 -9.11
N LEU A 417 -19.08 8.04 -8.43
CA LEU A 417 -18.47 8.12 -7.12
C LEU A 417 -17.54 6.93 -6.90
N SER A 418 -16.35 7.20 -6.37
CA SER A 418 -15.43 6.15 -5.92
C SER A 418 -15.38 6.13 -4.39
N ILE A 419 -15.40 4.96 -3.78
CA ILE A 419 -15.18 4.76 -2.35
C ILE A 419 -14.09 3.71 -2.17
N GLU A 420 -12.98 4.09 -1.56
CA GLU A 420 -11.84 3.19 -1.35
C GLU A 420 -11.44 3.09 0.12
N ALA A 421 -10.91 1.93 0.49
CA ALA A 421 -10.19 1.78 1.74
C ALA A 421 -8.99 2.73 1.77
N GLY A 422 -8.88 3.49 2.85
CA GLY A 422 -7.67 4.26 3.11
C GLY A 422 -6.47 3.36 3.31
N PHE A 423 -5.30 3.88 2.96
CA PHE A 423 -4.03 3.24 3.27
C PHE A 423 -3.98 2.90 4.75
N GLY A 424 -4.02 1.61 5.09
CA GLY A 424 -4.03 1.22 6.49
C GLY A 424 -5.14 0.25 6.83
N TYR A 425 -6.28 0.49 6.23
CA TYR A 425 -7.56 0.14 6.81
C TYR A 425 -8.23 -0.99 6.05
N SER A 426 -9.05 -1.75 6.77
CA SER A 426 -9.96 -2.75 6.21
C SER A 426 -11.39 -2.38 6.61
N PRO A 427 -11.99 -1.37 5.97
CA PRO A 427 -13.28 -0.83 6.38
C PRO A 427 -14.39 -1.86 6.26
N VAL A 428 -15.16 -2.03 7.33
CA VAL A 428 -16.35 -2.89 7.37
C VAL A 428 -17.61 -2.03 7.42
N PHE A 429 -18.47 -2.13 6.42
CA PHE A 429 -19.79 -1.51 6.39
C PHE A 429 -20.84 -2.49 6.90
N VAL A 430 -21.63 -2.06 7.88
CA VAL A 430 -22.72 -2.85 8.45
C VAL A 430 -24.05 -2.15 8.22
N TYR A 431 -25.11 -2.93 8.01
CA TYR A 431 -26.45 -2.38 7.85
C TYR A 431 -26.89 -1.60 9.10
N ALA A 432 -27.33 -0.36 8.88
CA ALA A 432 -27.96 0.45 9.91
C ALA A 432 -29.37 0.83 9.49
N ARG A 433 -30.32 0.75 10.43
CA ARG A 433 -31.69 1.21 10.18
C ARG A 433 -31.75 2.74 10.23
N GLY A 434 -31.74 3.37 9.06
CA GLY A 434 -31.84 4.83 8.92
C GLY A 434 -33.26 5.39 8.97
N ARG A 435 -33.45 6.51 8.28
CA ARG A 435 -34.75 7.17 8.06
C ARG A 435 -35.20 7.01 6.61
N ASN A 436 -36.51 6.94 6.38
CA ASN A 436 -37.07 6.93 5.02
C ASN A 436 -37.10 8.35 4.43
N ASN A 437 -37.60 8.47 3.20
CA ASN A 437 -37.67 9.74 2.45
C ASN A 437 -38.57 10.80 3.13
N LEU A 438 -39.38 10.41 4.13
CA LEU A 438 -40.22 11.32 4.93
C LEU A 438 -39.54 11.70 6.26
N GLY A 439 -38.29 11.32 6.48
CA GLY A 439 -37.55 11.56 7.71
C GLY A 439 -37.99 10.70 8.90
N LEU A 440 -38.90 9.74 8.69
CA LEU A 440 -39.37 8.80 9.70
C LEU A 440 -38.43 7.61 9.81
N ARG A 441 -38.38 6.97 10.98
CA ARG A 441 -37.58 5.74 11.16
C ARG A 441 -38.02 4.68 10.15
N ALA A 442 -37.05 4.14 9.42
CA ALA A 442 -37.28 3.15 8.38
C ALA A 442 -38.00 1.91 8.94
N ARG A 443 -38.91 1.35 8.12
CA ARG A 443 -39.72 0.16 8.45
C ARG A 443 -39.53 -0.88 7.35
N PRO A 444 -38.46 -1.69 7.41
CA PRO A 444 -38.13 -2.63 6.34
C PRO A 444 -39.24 -3.65 6.09
N GLU A 445 -40.09 -3.97 7.07
CA GLU A 445 -41.25 -4.84 6.90
C GLU A 445 -42.31 -4.28 5.91
N ARG A 446 -42.27 -2.97 5.61
CA ARG A 446 -43.21 -2.28 4.72
C ARG A 446 -42.55 -1.60 3.52
N ASP A 447 -41.27 -1.26 3.64
CA ASP A 447 -40.57 -0.47 2.63
C ASP A 447 -39.37 -1.26 2.08
N PRO A 448 -39.41 -1.72 0.81
CA PRO A 448 -38.27 -2.37 0.18
C PRO A 448 -37.09 -1.42 -0.08
N ASN A 449 -37.30 -0.10 -0.04
CA ASN A 449 -36.24 0.89 -0.30
C ASN A 449 -35.28 1.09 0.88
N VAL A 450 -35.46 0.37 1.98
CA VAL A 450 -34.58 0.44 3.15
C VAL A 450 -33.96 -0.92 3.49
N ARG A 451 -34.03 -1.88 2.55
CA ARG A 451 -33.56 -3.27 2.70
C ARG A 451 -32.17 -3.51 2.11
N HIS A 452 -31.33 -2.48 2.13
CA HIS A 452 -29.97 -2.54 1.60
C HIS A 452 -29.01 -1.62 2.34
N ILE A 453 -27.71 -1.81 2.12
CA ILE A 453 -26.67 -0.91 2.62
C ILE A 453 -26.45 0.22 1.62
N LEU A 454 -26.24 -0.13 0.34
CA LEU A 454 -26.04 0.83 -0.76
C LEU A 454 -27.00 0.55 -1.91
N ARG A 455 -27.47 1.61 -2.57
CA ARG A 455 -28.16 1.52 -3.86
C ARG A 455 -27.50 2.43 -4.88
N VAL A 456 -27.23 1.90 -6.07
CA VAL A 456 -26.79 2.68 -7.23
C VAL A 456 -27.97 2.89 -8.17
N SER A 457 -28.48 4.13 -8.26
CA SER A 457 -29.57 4.46 -9.19
C SER A 457 -29.13 5.23 -10.43
N LYS A 458 -27.95 5.85 -10.40
CA LYS A 458 -27.37 6.55 -11.53
C LYS A 458 -25.86 6.67 -11.38
N GLY A 459 -25.16 6.80 -12.50
CA GLY A 459 -23.70 6.92 -12.53
C GLY A 459 -23.01 5.58 -12.26
N THR A 460 -21.71 5.64 -12.03
CA THR A 460 -20.87 4.50 -11.68
C THR A 460 -20.38 4.61 -10.24
N LEU A 461 -20.74 3.65 -9.40
CA LEU A 461 -20.12 3.47 -8.09
C LEU A 461 -18.92 2.54 -8.24
N ALA A 462 -17.72 3.04 -7.96
CA ALA A 462 -16.53 2.23 -7.80
C ALA A 462 -16.26 1.98 -6.31
N LEU A 463 -16.11 0.72 -5.91
CA LEU A 463 -15.76 0.29 -4.56
C LEU A 463 -14.43 -0.44 -4.59
N GLU A 464 -13.51 -0.06 -3.71
CA GLU A 464 -12.22 -0.72 -3.58
C GLU A 464 -11.87 -1.03 -2.12
N GLY A 465 -11.62 -2.31 -1.82
CA GLY A 465 -11.10 -2.72 -0.51
C GLY A 465 -12.12 -2.63 0.64
N ILE A 466 -13.43 -2.57 0.33
CA ILE A 466 -14.49 -2.41 1.33
C ILE A 466 -15.11 -3.77 1.66
N ALA A 467 -15.18 -4.10 2.94
CA ALA A 467 -15.92 -5.24 3.45
C ALA A 467 -17.35 -4.83 3.82
N PHE A 468 -18.30 -5.73 3.61
CA PHE A 468 -19.69 -5.61 4.04
C PHE A 468 -20.01 -6.80 4.93
N GLU A 469 -20.54 -6.52 6.12
CA GLU A 469 -21.10 -7.51 7.02
C GLU A 469 -22.59 -7.19 7.16
N PHE A 470 -23.43 -8.01 6.53
CA PHE A 470 -24.86 -7.80 6.54
C PHE A 470 -25.60 -9.04 7.01
N ASP A 471 -25.99 -8.99 8.29
CA ASP A 471 -26.96 -9.89 8.89
C ASP A 471 -28.37 -9.28 8.81
N PRO A 472 -29.28 -9.80 7.97
CA PRO A 472 -30.64 -9.31 7.90
C PRO A 472 -31.35 -9.29 9.26
N PRO A 473 -31.93 -8.14 9.68
CA PRO A 473 -32.63 -8.06 10.95
C PRO A 473 -33.94 -8.86 10.91
N GLU A 474 -34.40 -9.30 12.09
CA GLU A 474 -35.76 -9.84 12.23
C GLU A 474 -36.80 -8.73 12.03
N VAL A 475 -37.73 -8.94 11.11
CA VAL A 475 -38.80 -7.97 10.80
C VAL A 475 -40.20 -8.60 10.82
N GLY A 476 -40.32 -9.83 11.35
CA GLY A 476 -41.59 -10.52 11.58
C GLY A 476 -42.32 -10.98 10.30
N LYS A 477 -41.71 -10.82 9.14
CA LYS A 477 -42.17 -11.29 7.83
C LYS A 477 -40.96 -11.67 6.98
N ASP A 478 -41.17 -12.63 6.08
CA ASP A 478 -40.18 -12.97 5.07
C ASP A 478 -40.09 -11.84 4.04
N VAL A 479 -38.91 -11.23 3.93
CA VAL A 479 -38.63 -10.12 3.02
C VAL A 479 -37.24 -10.28 2.43
N SER A 480 -37.09 -9.90 1.17
CA SER A 480 -35.79 -9.96 0.50
C SER A 480 -34.86 -8.83 0.94
N TRP A 481 -33.60 -9.17 1.17
CA TRP A 481 -32.51 -8.25 1.52
C TRP A 481 -31.42 -8.29 0.46
N ALA A 482 -30.70 -7.18 0.29
CA ALA A 482 -29.51 -7.15 -0.54
C ALA A 482 -28.47 -6.19 0.05
N ALA A 483 -27.18 -6.53 0.10
CA ALA A 483 -26.17 -5.58 0.58
C ALA A 483 -26.05 -4.39 -0.38
N ILE A 484 -25.98 -4.66 -1.68
CA ILE A 484 -25.91 -3.63 -2.74
C ILE A 484 -27.02 -3.85 -3.76
N VAL A 485 -27.77 -2.79 -4.09
CA VAL A 485 -28.80 -2.80 -5.14
C VAL A 485 -28.34 -1.92 -6.31
N VAL A 486 -28.40 -2.42 -7.54
CA VAL A 486 -28.10 -1.65 -8.75
C VAL A 486 -29.37 -1.51 -9.59
N ASN A 487 -29.87 -0.28 -9.72
CA ASN A 487 -31.13 0.06 -10.36
C ASN A 487 -31.04 1.38 -11.18
N GLY A 488 -30.17 1.42 -12.19
CA GLY A 488 -30.05 2.57 -13.11
C GLY A 488 -28.65 3.15 -13.28
N GLY A 489 -27.63 2.48 -12.75
CA GLY A 489 -26.21 2.85 -12.93
C GLY A 489 -25.32 1.61 -13.09
N ASN A 490 -24.04 1.77 -12.77
CA ASN A 490 -23.03 0.73 -12.83
C ASN A 490 -22.33 0.56 -11.49
N LEU A 491 -21.88 -0.66 -11.22
CA LEU A 491 -21.11 -1.03 -10.05
C LEU A 491 -19.77 -1.61 -10.49
N LYS A 492 -18.68 -1.06 -9.98
CA LYS A 492 -17.34 -1.62 -10.14
C LYS A 492 -16.81 -1.97 -8.77
N MET A 493 -16.60 -3.26 -8.48
CA MET A 493 -16.04 -3.72 -7.21
C MET A 493 -14.67 -4.32 -7.43
N LEU A 494 -13.71 -3.92 -6.61
CA LEU A 494 -12.35 -4.45 -6.58
C LEU A 494 -11.93 -4.77 -5.14
N ASN A 495 -11.48 -5.99 -4.86
CA ASN A 495 -10.97 -6.38 -3.54
C ASN A 495 -11.98 -6.19 -2.39
N CYS A 496 -13.29 -6.27 -2.68
CA CYS A 496 -14.34 -6.12 -1.67
C CYS A 496 -14.78 -7.48 -1.13
N SER A 497 -15.38 -7.52 0.05
CA SER A 497 -16.04 -8.73 0.56
C SER A 497 -17.46 -8.44 1.01
N ILE A 498 -18.37 -9.38 0.86
CA ILE A 498 -19.72 -9.30 1.45
C ILE A 498 -19.98 -10.61 2.19
N SER A 499 -20.40 -10.50 3.45
CA SER A 499 -20.68 -11.66 4.29
C SER A 499 -22.02 -11.57 5.03
N GLU A 500 -22.65 -12.74 5.19
CA GLU A 500 -23.82 -12.99 6.03
C GLU A 500 -23.53 -14.17 6.97
N GLN A 501 -23.82 -14.01 8.27
CA GLN A 501 -23.62 -15.06 9.27
C GLN A 501 -24.93 -15.72 9.71
N ASN A 502 -26.04 -14.98 9.69
CA ASN A 502 -27.30 -15.44 10.29
C ASN A 502 -28.17 -16.34 9.39
N ASN A 503 -27.75 -16.60 8.14
CA ASN A 503 -28.41 -17.49 7.17
C ASN A 503 -29.89 -17.20 6.89
N LYS A 504 -30.30 -15.93 6.94
CA LYS A 504 -31.65 -15.49 6.58
C LYS A 504 -31.87 -15.24 5.10
N GLY A 505 -30.80 -15.25 4.31
CA GLY A 505 -30.85 -15.04 2.88
C GLY A 505 -30.75 -13.55 2.56
N MET A 506 -29.56 -13.15 2.13
CA MET A 506 -29.28 -11.82 1.62
C MET A 506 -28.54 -11.94 0.29
N ALA A 507 -29.04 -11.22 -0.73
CA ALA A 507 -28.34 -11.14 -1.99
C ALA A 507 -27.12 -10.22 -1.85
N ALA A 508 -25.90 -10.73 -2.06
CA ALA A 508 -24.70 -9.91 -1.96
C ALA A 508 -24.79 -8.66 -2.87
N VAL A 509 -25.18 -8.86 -4.13
CA VAL A 509 -25.46 -7.78 -5.09
C VAL A 509 -26.73 -8.13 -5.88
N GLN A 510 -27.66 -7.18 -5.96
CA GLN A 510 -28.90 -7.33 -6.72
C GLN A 510 -28.94 -6.36 -7.90
N PHE A 511 -28.94 -6.89 -9.12
CA PHE A 511 -29.09 -6.11 -10.35
C PHE A 511 -30.55 -6.13 -10.82
N LEU A 512 -31.20 -4.96 -10.86
CA LEU A 512 -32.61 -4.82 -11.25
C LEU A 512 -32.80 -4.35 -12.70
N LYS A 513 -31.74 -3.85 -13.34
CA LYS A 513 -31.71 -3.37 -14.73
C LYS A 513 -30.38 -3.77 -15.39
N PRO A 514 -30.33 -3.84 -16.74
CA PRO A 514 -29.07 -4.01 -17.47
C PRO A 514 -28.04 -2.96 -17.05
N THR A 515 -26.78 -3.37 -16.97
CA THR A 515 -25.67 -2.55 -16.45
C THR A 515 -24.33 -2.99 -17.05
N ASP A 516 -23.35 -2.09 -17.09
CA ASP A 516 -21.95 -2.36 -17.43
C ASP A 516 -21.11 -2.45 -16.14
N SER A 517 -21.50 -3.39 -15.27
CA SER A 517 -20.89 -3.59 -13.95
C SER A 517 -19.77 -4.63 -14.01
N SER A 518 -18.73 -4.43 -13.20
CA SER A 518 -17.62 -5.37 -13.04
C SER A 518 -17.38 -5.70 -11.57
N ILE A 519 -17.14 -6.98 -11.29
CA ILE A 519 -16.77 -7.46 -9.95
C ILE A 519 -15.48 -8.23 -10.10
N THR A 520 -14.42 -7.76 -9.45
CA THR A 520 -13.07 -8.29 -9.60
C THR A 520 -12.47 -8.53 -8.22
N ASN A 521 -11.92 -9.72 -8.01
CA ASN A 521 -11.32 -10.12 -6.73
C ASN A 521 -12.20 -9.86 -5.51
N CYS A 522 -13.49 -10.16 -5.61
CA CYS A 522 -14.41 -9.99 -4.50
C CYS A 522 -14.78 -11.34 -3.88
N PHE A 523 -15.02 -11.34 -2.57
CA PHE A 523 -15.38 -12.54 -1.83
C PHE A 523 -16.81 -12.43 -1.29
N PHE A 524 -17.64 -13.44 -1.54
CA PHE A 524 -19.03 -13.46 -1.10
C PHE A 524 -19.27 -14.71 -0.25
N VAL A 525 -19.71 -14.50 0.99
CA VAL A 525 -19.89 -15.57 1.99
C VAL A 525 -21.26 -15.47 2.64
N GLY A 526 -21.94 -16.60 2.80
CA GLY A 526 -23.28 -16.59 3.36
C GLY A 526 -24.34 -16.17 2.34
N GLY A 527 -25.57 -16.59 2.61
CA GLY A 527 -26.69 -16.56 1.66
C GLY A 527 -27.02 -17.96 1.15
N ARG A 528 -28.30 -18.34 1.26
CA ARG A 528 -28.87 -19.52 0.60
C ARG A 528 -29.05 -19.31 -0.89
#